data_AF-A0A0B6YVT9-F1
#
_entry.id   AF-A0A0B6YVT9-F1
#
_cell.length_a   1.000
_cell.length_b   1.000
_cell.length_c   1.000
_cell.angle_alpha   90.00
_cell.angle_beta   90.00
_cell.angle_gamma   90.00
#
_symmetry.space_group_name_H-M   'P 1'
#
loop_
_entity.id
_entity.type
_entity.pdbx_description
1 polymer ?
#
loop_
_entity_poly.entity_id
_entity_poly.type
_entity_poly.pdbx_seq_one_letter_code
_entity_poly.pdbx_strand_id
1 'polypeptide(L)'
;PYLFFFDLVTCAKMGPAVVNGCPTPQVCVKKCPSENYVYLQSVPNDNRTQLICKYGVEPTVSPYKEMSIQQLIDKNICAAYHLTSRPIIGRCFPSIFADALDSAKTLKSGDFNLERANGEQVTGGLIQDGTINLAQ
;
A
#
# COMPACT_ATOMS: atom_id res chain seq x y z
N PRO A 1 -0.35 -14.85 -2.36
CA PRO A 1 0.53 -13.90 -1.63
C PRO A 1 0.38 -12.52 -2.27
N TYR A 2 0.51 -11.45 -1.51
CA TYR A 2 0.39 -10.08 -2.01
C TYR A 2 1.62 -9.27 -1.65
N LEU A 3 2.16 -8.53 -2.60
CA LEU A 3 3.34 -7.70 -2.38
C LEU A 3 2.94 -6.43 -1.61
N PHE A 4 3.58 -6.22 -0.47
CA PHE A 4 3.44 -5.06 0.40
C PHE A 4 4.71 -4.23 0.35
N PHE A 5 4.56 -2.92 0.22
CA PHE A 5 5.64 -1.94 0.22
C PHE A 5 5.70 -1.28 1.58
N PHE A 6 6.91 -1.15 2.16
CA PHE A 6 7.07 -0.48 3.45
C PHE A 6 6.67 1.00 3.39
N ASP A 7 6.89 1.63 2.24
CA ASP A 7 6.46 2.99 1.97
C ASP A 7 6.04 3.13 0.49
N LEU A 8 4.74 3.02 0.24
CA LEU A 8 4.17 3.21 -1.10
C LEU A 8 4.22 4.68 -1.56
N VAL A 9 4.30 5.64 -0.62
CA VAL A 9 4.36 7.07 -0.96
C VAL A 9 5.69 7.41 -1.63
N THR A 10 6.78 6.76 -1.21
CA THR A 10 8.06 6.85 -1.92
C THR A 10 7.91 6.45 -3.39
N CYS A 11 7.14 5.40 -3.70
CA CYS A 11 6.86 5.00 -5.08
C CYS A 11 6.02 6.06 -5.82
N ALA A 12 4.94 6.54 -5.20
CA ALA A 12 4.03 7.50 -5.81
C ALA A 12 4.73 8.82 -6.18
N LYS A 13 5.68 9.29 -5.36
CA LYS A 13 6.47 10.50 -5.61
C LYS A 13 7.38 10.40 -6.83
N MET A 14 7.74 9.18 -7.26
CA MET A 14 8.60 8.98 -8.43
C MET A 14 7.85 9.14 -9.75
N GLY A 15 6.51 9.17 -9.73
CA GLY A 15 5.69 9.32 -10.94
C GLY A 15 6.10 8.31 -12.03
N PRO A 16 6.33 8.75 -13.27
CA PRO A 16 6.72 7.87 -14.37
C PRO A 16 8.00 7.06 -14.12
N ALA A 17 8.91 7.51 -13.24
CA ALA A 17 10.16 6.81 -12.97
C ALA A 17 10.00 5.53 -12.13
N VAL A 18 8.80 5.25 -11.60
CA VAL A 18 8.49 4.03 -10.84
C VAL A 18 8.66 2.74 -11.67
N VAL A 19 8.65 2.85 -13.00
CA VAL A 19 8.91 1.71 -13.92
C VAL A 19 10.26 1.02 -13.67
N ASN A 20 11.23 1.73 -13.09
CA ASN A 20 12.53 1.15 -12.70
C ASN A 20 12.49 0.39 -11.37
N GLY A 21 11.31 0.27 -10.76
CA GLY A 21 11.10 -0.30 -9.44
C GLY A 21 10.97 0.77 -8.35
N CYS A 22 10.31 0.41 -7.26
CA CYS A 22 10.19 1.28 -6.10
C CYS A 22 11.31 1.03 -5.08
N PRO A 23 12.07 2.07 -4.68
CA PRO A 23 13.23 1.97 -3.78
C PRO A 23 12.81 1.90 -2.31
N THR A 24 11.87 1.01 -2.00
CA THR A 24 11.41 0.72 -0.63
C THR A 24 11.46 -0.79 -0.41
N PRO A 25 11.75 -1.29 0.81
CA PRO A 25 11.63 -2.71 1.09
C PRO A 25 10.23 -3.24 0.79
N GLN A 26 10.20 -4.45 0.26
CA GLN A 26 8.96 -5.12 -0.15
C GLN A 26 8.92 -6.52 0.43
N VAL A 27 7.74 -6.95 0.87
CA VAL A 27 7.53 -8.30 1.39
C VAL A 27 6.19 -8.86 0.93
N CYS A 28 6.11 -10.17 0.78
CA CYS A 28 4.86 -10.87 0.48
C CYS A 28 4.12 -11.16 1.78
N VAL A 29 2.91 -10.64 1.89
CA VAL A 29 1.97 -10.96 2.97
C VAL A 29 0.92 -11.95 2.48
N LYS A 30 0.37 -12.75 3.41
CA LYS A 30 -0.72 -13.69 3.07
C LYS A 30 -2.03 -12.97 2.78
N LYS A 31 -2.29 -11.86 3.49
CA LYS A 31 -3.45 -10.99 3.35
C LYS A 31 -2.98 -9.54 3.44
N CYS A 32 -3.61 -8.65 2.68
CA CYS A 32 -3.36 -7.22 2.82
C CYS A 32 -3.90 -6.71 4.17
N PRO A 33 -3.26 -5.68 4.75
CA PRO A 33 -3.72 -5.06 5.98
C PRO A 33 -5.18 -4.63 5.92
N SER A 34 -5.97 -5.00 6.92
CA SER A 34 -7.38 -4.58 7.06
C SER A 34 -7.55 -3.29 7.87
N GLU A 35 -6.50 -2.85 8.56
CA GLU A 35 -6.53 -1.71 9.48
C GLU A 35 -5.34 -0.79 9.24
N ASN A 36 -5.52 0.48 9.61
CA ASN A 36 -4.44 1.45 9.64
C ASN A 36 -3.59 1.24 10.89
N TYR A 37 -2.28 1.28 10.72
CA TYR A 37 -1.31 1.11 11.79
C TYR A 37 -0.18 2.11 11.63
N VAL A 38 0.29 2.66 12.74
CA VAL A 38 1.55 3.41 12.82
C VAL A 38 2.36 2.90 14.00
N TYR A 39 3.66 2.70 13.83
CA TYR A 39 4.52 2.10 14.86
C TYR A 39 4.49 2.83 16.22
N LEU A 40 4.23 4.15 16.20
CA LEU A 40 4.16 4.98 17.40
C LEU A 40 3.12 4.47 18.41
N GLN A 41 2.04 3.83 17.95
CA GLN A 41 1.02 3.25 18.85
C GLN A 41 1.52 2.01 19.60
N SER A 42 2.58 1.37 19.08
CA SER A 42 3.19 0.18 19.67
C SER A 42 4.35 0.49 20.61
N VAL A 43 4.98 1.67 20.50
CA VAL A 43 6.16 2.05 21.30
C VAL A 43 5.88 2.03 22.81
N PRO A 44 4.77 2.58 23.35
CA PRO A 44 4.56 2.64 24.80
C PRO A 44 4.45 1.28 25.48
N ASN A 45 3.93 0.27 24.78
CA ASN A 45 3.62 -1.06 25.32
C ASN A 45 4.47 -2.18 24.68
N ASP A 46 5.47 -1.83 23.86
CA ASP A 46 6.27 -2.75 23.04
C ASP A 46 5.42 -3.78 22.26
N ASN A 47 4.26 -3.37 21.73
CA ASN A 47 3.35 -4.28 21.03
C ASN A 47 3.79 -4.52 19.59
N ARG A 48 4.44 -5.66 19.35
CA ARG A 48 5.04 -6.00 18.04
C ARG A 48 4.13 -6.78 17.09
N THR A 49 2.88 -7.07 17.49
CA THR A 49 1.97 -7.97 16.75
C THR A 49 1.56 -7.46 15.37
N GLN A 50 1.53 -6.14 15.18
CA GLN A 50 1.13 -5.50 13.93
C GLN A 50 2.33 -5.10 13.05
N LEU A 51 3.56 -5.37 13.48
CA LEU A 51 4.73 -5.06 12.68
C LEU A 51 4.82 -5.98 11.47
N ILE A 52 4.93 -5.38 10.28
CA ILE A 52 5.27 -6.09 9.05
C ILE A 52 6.75 -5.90 8.81
N CYS A 53 7.52 -6.99 8.87
CA CYS A 53 8.97 -6.97 8.79
C CYS A 53 9.49 -7.72 7.57
N LYS A 54 10.78 -7.52 7.26
CA LYS A 54 11.50 -8.24 6.20
C LYS A 54 11.43 -9.75 6.41
N TYR A 55 11.63 -10.51 5.34
CA TYR A 55 11.69 -11.98 5.43
C TYR A 55 12.74 -12.45 6.44
N GLY A 56 12.37 -13.45 7.25
CA GLY A 56 13.23 -14.01 8.29
C GLY A 56 13.36 -13.15 9.55
N VAL A 57 12.62 -12.03 9.64
CA VAL A 57 12.59 -11.17 10.82
C VAL A 57 11.38 -11.51 11.67
N GLU A 58 11.64 -12.07 12.84
CA GLU A 58 10.65 -12.27 13.89
C GLU A 58 10.88 -11.23 15.00
N PRO A 59 10.08 -10.15 15.09
CA PRO A 59 10.38 -9.02 15.96
C PRO A 59 10.32 -9.37 17.46
N THR A 60 9.74 -10.51 17.81
CA THR A 60 9.63 -11.05 19.18
C THR A 60 10.75 -12.04 19.54
N VAL A 61 11.67 -12.31 18.62
CA VAL A 61 12.77 -13.29 18.78
C VAL A 61 14.12 -12.59 18.65
N SER A 62 15.13 -13.10 19.36
CA SER A 62 16.51 -12.61 19.26
C SER A 62 17.06 -12.77 17.83
N PRO A 63 17.80 -11.79 17.27
CA PRO A 63 18.32 -10.57 17.91
C PRO A 63 17.39 -9.34 17.80
N TYR A 64 16.19 -9.50 17.23
CA TYR A 64 15.28 -8.38 16.95
C TYR A 64 14.48 -7.96 18.17
N LYS A 65 14.25 -8.88 19.11
CA LYS A 65 13.60 -8.61 20.40
C LYS A 65 14.37 -7.57 21.22
N GLU A 66 15.70 -7.59 21.16
CA GLU A 66 16.59 -6.69 21.88
C GLU A 66 16.66 -5.30 21.26
N MET A 67 16.24 -5.16 20.00
CA MET A 67 16.10 -3.87 19.35
C MET A 67 14.78 -3.20 19.77
N SER A 68 14.80 -1.90 20.01
CA SER A 68 13.56 -1.13 20.18
C SER A 68 12.76 -1.10 18.87
N ILE A 69 11.44 -0.92 18.97
CA ILE A 69 10.59 -0.75 17.78
C ILE A 69 11.13 0.38 16.89
N GLN A 70 11.54 1.51 17.49
CA GLN A 70 12.16 2.62 16.76
C GLN A 70 13.37 2.17 15.93
N GLN A 71 14.28 1.38 16.52
CA GLN A 71 15.44 0.86 15.80
C GLN A 71 15.07 -0.08 14.65
N LEU A 72 14.00 -0.87 14.79
CA LEU A 72 13.49 -1.72 13.71
C LEU A 72 12.96 -0.87 12.54
N ILE A 73 12.31 0.25 12.83
CA ILE A 73 11.81 1.18 11.82
C ILE A 73 12.96 1.95 11.16
N ASP A 74 13.83 2.58 11.95
CA ASP A 74 14.94 3.42 11.46
C ASP A 74 15.90 2.64 10.55
N LYS A 75 16.09 1.35 10.82
CA LYS A 75 16.93 0.46 10.00
C LYS A 75 16.18 -0.19 8.84
N ASN A 76 14.94 0.21 8.56
CA ASN A 76 14.09 -0.40 7.53
C ASN A 76 13.98 -1.93 7.68
N ILE A 77 13.96 -2.43 8.91
CA ILE A 77 13.77 -3.86 9.21
C ILE A 77 12.26 -4.18 9.21
N CYS A 78 11.45 -3.27 9.76
CA CYS A 78 9.99 -3.31 9.72
C CYS A 78 9.42 -2.01 9.15
N ALA A 79 8.20 -2.09 8.62
CA ALA A 79 7.49 -0.94 8.07
C ALA A 79 7.03 0.01 9.17
N ALA A 80 7.17 1.31 8.93
CA ALA A 80 6.76 2.35 9.89
C ALA A 80 5.23 2.41 10.07
N TYR A 81 4.49 2.06 9.02
CA TYR A 81 3.04 2.08 9.00
C TYR A 81 2.51 1.09 7.97
N HIS A 82 1.23 0.78 8.06
CA HIS A 82 0.49 0.18 6.98
C HIS A 82 -0.93 0.75 6.92
N LEU A 83 -1.44 0.91 5.70
CA LEU A 83 -2.80 1.40 5.47
C LEU A 83 -3.72 0.22 5.19
N THR A 84 -4.98 0.35 5.59
CA THR A 84 -6.04 -0.55 5.13
C THR A 84 -5.99 -0.62 3.59
N SER A 85 -5.86 -1.83 3.06
CA SER A 85 -5.55 -2.05 1.65
C SER A 85 -6.24 -3.29 1.09
N ARG A 86 -6.44 -3.29 -0.22
CA ARG A 86 -7.06 -4.37 -0.98
C ARG A 86 -6.08 -4.97 -1.98
N PRO A 87 -6.21 -6.28 -2.29
CA PRO A 87 -5.38 -6.90 -3.29
C PRO A 87 -5.78 -6.42 -4.69
N ILE A 88 -4.86 -5.77 -5.40
CA ILE A 88 -5.01 -5.39 -6.81
C ILE A 88 -3.76 -5.89 -7.52
N ILE A 89 -3.93 -6.67 -8.59
CA ILE A 89 -2.83 -7.26 -9.39
C ILE A 89 -1.70 -7.92 -8.55
N GLY A 90 -2.07 -8.56 -7.43
CA GLY A 90 -1.11 -9.24 -6.56
C GLY A 90 -0.33 -8.31 -5.61
N ARG A 91 -0.75 -7.05 -5.44
CA ARG A 91 -0.14 -6.06 -4.55
C ARG A 91 -1.17 -5.53 -3.55
N CYS A 92 -0.71 -5.12 -2.38
CA CYS A 92 -1.56 -4.45 -1.40
C CYS A 92 -1.64 -2.96 -1.73
N PHE A 93 -2.81 -2.55 -2.22
CA PHE A 93 -3.05 -1.18 -2.65
C PHE A 93 -4.03 -0.48 -1.69
N PRO A 94 -3.73 0.72 -1.19
CA PRO A 94 -4.57 1.40 -0.19
C PRO A 94 -6.03 1.51 -0.62
N SER A 95 -6.94 1.19 0.29
CA SER A 95 -8.38 1.11 -0.03
C SER A 95 -8.92 2.42 -0.59
N ILE A 96 -8.44 3.56 -0.09
CA ILE A 96 -8.83 4.90 -0.58
C ILE A 96 -8.64 5.06 -2.09
N PHE A 97 -7.61 4.43 -2.68
CA PHE A 97 -7.41 4.44 -4.13
C PHE A 97 -8.19 3.32 -4.82
N ALA A 98 -8.30 2.16 -4.16
CA ALA A 98 -9.09 1.05 -4.67
C ALA A 98 -10.58 1.39 -4.80
N ASP A 99 -11.12 2.30 -3.97
CA ASP A 99 -12.52 2.73 -3.99
C ASP A 99 -12.88 3.44 -5.32
N ALA A 100 -11.87 4.01 -6.00
CA ALA A 100 -12.02 4.52 -7.36
C ALA A 100 -12.40 3.42 -8.35
N LEU A 101 -11.93 2.17 -8.17
CA LEU A 101 -12.35 1.03 -9.01
C LEU A 101 -13.83 0.68 -8.82
N ASP A 102 -14.36 0.84 -7.61
CA ASP A 102 -15.77 0.56 -7.36
C ASP A 102 -16.65 1.65 -7.96
N SER A 103 -16.21 2.90 -7.89
CA SER A 103 -16.84 4.01 -8.60
C SER A 103 -16.79 3.83 -10.13
N ALA A 104 -15.67 3.32 -10.66
CA ALA A 104 -15.54 2.99 -12.07
C ALA A 104 -16.57 1.96 -12.56
N LYS A 105 -16.91 0.95 -11.73
CA LYS A 105 -17.96 -0.02 -12.06
C LYS A 105 -19.33 0.65 -12.16
N THR A 106 -19.66 1.53 -11.21
CA THR A 106 -20.92 2.29 -11.24
C THR A 106 -21.04 3.14 -12.51
N LEU A 107 -19.94 3.75 -12.96
CA LEU A 107 -19.91 4.55 -14.19
C LEU A 107 -20.02 3.72 -15.47
N LYS A 108 -19.70 2.42 -15.44
CA LYS A 108 -19.98 1.52 -16.57
C LYS A 108 -21.46 1.14 -16.67
N SER A 109 -22.23 1.37 -15.61
CA SER A 109 -23.64 0.93 -15.50
C SER A 109 -24.68 2.05 -15.57
N GLY A 110 -24.27 3.33 -15.66
CA GLY A 110 -25.18 4.47 -15.72
C GLY A 110 -24.99 5.33 -16.97
N ASP A 111 -26.06 5.97 -17.44
CA ASP A 111 -26.08 6.91 -18.57
C ASP A 111 -25.52 8.30 -18.21
N PHE A 112 -24.35 8.36 -17.56
CA PHE A 112 -23.71 9.62 -17.20
C PHE A 112 -22.54 9.95 -18.14
N ASN A 113 -22.61 11.11 -18.79
CA ASN A 113 -21.50 11.66 -19.58
C ASN A 113 -20.61 12.53 -18.69
N LEU A 114 -19.60 11.92 -18.05
CA LEU A 114 -18.53 12.68 -17.41
C LEU A 114 -17.57 13.19 -18.49
N GLU A 115 -17.28 14.48 -18.50
CA GLU A 115 -16.46 15.12 -19.52
C GLU A 115 -15.40 16.02 -18.85
N ARG A 116 -14.18 15.97 -19.37
CA ARG A 116 -13.08 16.85 -18.95
C ARG A 116 -13.26 18.23 -19.56
N ALA A 117 -12.55 19.23 -19.03
CA ALA A 117 -12.56 20.59 -19.58
C ALA A 117 -12.11 20.69 -21.05
N ASN A 118 -11.38 19.71 -21.58
CA ASN A 118 -10.94 19.61 -22.98
C ASN A 118 -11.93 18.85 -23.88
N GLY A 119 -13.09 18.44 -23.36
CA GLY A 119 -14.12 17.70 -24.10
C GLY A 119 -13.97 16.18 -24.12
N GLU A 120 -12.95 15.64 -23.44
CA GLU A 120 -12.71 14.19 -23.40
C GLU A 120 -13.63 13.49 -22.39
N GLN A 121 -14.29 12.41 -22.81
CA GLN A 121 -15.15 11.63 -21.92
C GLN A 121 -14.34 10.82 -20.90
N VAL A 122 -14.76 10.87 -19.64
CA VAL A 122 -14.23 10.05 -18.55
C VAL A 122 -15.13 8.83 -18.37
N THR A 123 -14.70 7.71 -18.95
CA THR A 123 -15.43 6.44 -18.81
C THR A 123 -14.99 5.70 -17.55
N GLY A 124 -15.84 4.77 -17.06
CA GLY A 124 -15.42 3.83 -16.02
C GLY A 124 -14.22 2.97 -16.44
N GLY A 125 -14.01 2.72 -17.74
CA GLY A 125 -12.80 2.06 -18.25
C GLY A 125 -11.54 2.88 -17.97
N LEU A 126 -11.57 4.18 -18.27
CA LEU A 126 -10.45 5.10 -18.05
C LEU A 126 -10.03 5.16 -16.57
N ILE A 127 -11.00 5.20 -15.66
CA ILE A 127 -10.75 5.20 -14.21
C ILE A 127 -10.17 3.86 -13.75
N GLN A 128 -10.71 2.75 -14.28
CA GLN A 128 -10.19 1.42 -13.98
C GLN A 128 -8.73 1.27 -14.39
N ASP A 129 -8.41 1.62 -15.64
CA ASP A 129 -7.06 1.47 -16.19
C ASP A 129 -6.07 2.39 -15.48
N GLY A 130 -6.46 3.64 -15.21
CA GLY A 130 -5.65 4.58 -14.43
C GLY A 130 -5.35 4.05 -13.03
N THR A 131 -6.34 3.46 -12.35
CA THR A 131 -6.14 2.90 -11.00
C THR A 131 -5.27 1.64 -11.03
N ILE A 132 -5.40 0.78 -12.06
CA ILE A 132 -4.53 -0.38 -12.24
C ILE A 132 -3.09 0.07 -12.50
N ASN A 133 -2.87 1.07 -13.34
CA ASN A 133 -1.55 1.62 -13.62
C ASN A 133 -0.87 2.19 -12.36
N LEU A 134 -1.64 2.82 -11.47
CA LEU A 134 -1.10 3.31 -10.18
C LEU A 134 -0.72 2.17 -9.23
N ALA A 135 -1.30 0.98 -9.40
CA ALA A 135 -0.99 -0.18 -8.60
C ALA A 135 0.21 -0.97 -9.10
N GLN A 136 0.69 -0.76 -10.34
CA GLN A 136 1.79 -1.50 -10.97
C GLN A 136 3.16 -1.08 -10.42
#